data_AF-A0A284RT28-F1
#
_entry.id   AF-A0A284RT28-F1
#
_cell.length_a   1.000
_cell.length_b   1.000
_cell.length_c   1.000
_cell.angle_alpha   90.00
_cell.angle_beta   90.00
_cell.angle_gamma   90.00
#
_symmetry.space_group_name_H-M   'P 1'
#
loop_
_entity.id
_entity.type
_entity.pdbx_description
1 polymer ?
#
loop_
_entity_poly.entity_id
_entity_poly.type
_entity_poly.pdbx_seq_one_letter_code
_entity_poly.pdbx_strand_id
1 'polypeptide(L)'
;MFFPLSILIIFPCILALQTLRRAPSGNNTVIIQMFEWSWDSIASECTNFIGPAGYGFVQGKLLKYIFSPPAEHITGSQWWTDYQPVSYTLTSKRGNRNQFANMITTCHAAGVKVIADTILNHMTGSDFGNGVAGDSFTHYVYPNIYQNQDFHHCGLTSNDDIQDYTSRAQVQTCELVNLADLATETEYVRGRLAAYVNDLLSLGVDGLRLDAAKHISTNDIANIKSRFTSSPYITQEVIWGAGEPIQPSEYVQNGDVQEFRYTTVLKNAFASGSISGLQNLDRWVSGSQANIFVANHDTERNGNSLNVNSANNAYVLATIFSLAYPYGTPTILSSYQFSSTDDGAPNNGAGTCSGIGGTNGWYCQHRWVAFTGMVGFRNNVGSTALTNWMSPQSSQIAFGRGSAGFVAINNAASNWTTSFTTSLADGSYCDVISGKSSSGTCTGSGFTVSGGSFTATVPAHSAVAIHTGAKGTGSGSGGGGGGGSGSVEVSFAETATTTFGENIFVVGSISQLGNWAPALSIALSANDYPVWKATVSIPAGTTFQYKFIRKETDGSVVWESDPNRQATVTSPGTTQTLTSTWR
;
A
#
# COMPACT_ATOMS: atom_id res chain seq x y z
N MET A 1 -39.75 68.77 -18.60
CA MET A 1 -38.27 68.82 -18.58
C MET A 1 -37.83 67.66 -17.69
N PHE A 2 -37.41 66.54 -18.29
CA PHE A 2 -37.07 65.33 -17.52
C PHE A 2 -35.56 65.32 -17.23
N PHE A 3 -35.19 65.25 -15.95
CA PHE A 3 -33.82 64.97 -15.53
C PHE A 3 -33.56 63.46 -15.57
N PRO A 4 -32.35 63.00 -15.96
CA PRO A 4 -32.05 61.59 -16.10
C PRO A 4 -31.83 60.90 -14.75
N LEU A 5 -32.30 59.66 -14.65
CA LEU A 5 -32.10 58.79 -13.50
C LEU A 5 -30.76 58.04 -13.65
N SER A 6 -29.76 58.35 -12.83
CA SER A 6 -28.47 57.64 -12.84
C SER A 6 -28.63 56.24 -12.26
N ILE A 7 -28.48 55.21 -13.10
CA ILE A 7 -28.50 53.80 -12.67
C ILE A 7 -27.17 53.45 -11.99
N LEU A 8 -27.22 53.15 -10.70
CA LEU A 8 -26.09 52.63 -9.94
C LEU A 8 -25.93 51.12 -10.25
N ILE A 9 -24.94 50.77 -11.07
CA ILE A 9 -24.62 49.37 -11.36
C ILE A 9 -23.86 48.77 -10.16
N ILE A 10 -24.58 48.00 -9.34
CA ILE A 10 -23.97 47.20 -8.28
C ILE A 10 -23.37 45.94 -8.93
N PHE A 11 -22.04 45.89 -9.04
CA PHE A 11 -21.35 44.64 -9.36
C PHE A 11 -21.48 43.68 -8.16
N PRO A 12 -22.03 42.46 -8.35
CA PRO A 12 -22.00 41.46 -7.29
C PRO A 12 -20.55 41.01 -7.09
N CYS A 13 -20.03 41.22 -5.88
CA CYS A 13 -18.75 40.65 -5.47
C CYS A 13 -18.90 39.13 -5.42
N ILE A 14 -18.44 38.45 -6.47
CA ILE A 14 -18.36 36.98 -6.48
C ILE A 14 -17.29 36.60 -5.46
N LEU A 15 -17.71 36.19 -4.27
CA LEU A 15 -16.84 35.38 -3.41
C LEU A 15 -16.48 34.12 -4.18
N ALA A 16 -15.26 34.08 -4.70
CA ALA A 16 -14.68 32.83 -5.15
C ALA A 16 -14.56 31.93 -3.92
N LEU A 17 -15.47 30.95 -3.80
CA LEU A 17 -15.25 29.85 -2.87
C LEU A 17 -13.93 29.19 -3.29
N GLN A 18 -12.90 29.38 -2.48
CA GLN A 18 -11.68 28.58 -2.58
C GLN A 18 -12.08 27.14 -2.23
N THR A 19 -12.38 26.36 -3.26
CA THR A 19 -12.58 24.91 -3.14
C THR A 19 -11.25 24.28 -2.76
N LEU A 20 -10.98 24.21 -1.45
CA LEU A 20 -9.94 23.36 -0.88
C LEU A 20 -10.07 21.98 -1.56
N ARG A 21 -9.02 21.54 -2.27
CA ARG A 21 -8.94 20.22 -2.90
C ARG A 21 -8.84 19.14 -1.82
N ARG A 22 -9.97 18.85 -1.18
CA ARG A 22 -10.11 17.99 0.00
C ARG A 22 -10.01 16.50 -0.26
N ALA A 23 -9.95 16.07 -1.52
CA ALA A 23 -9.66 14.69 -1.91
C ALA A 23 -9.02 14.71 -3.31
N PRO A 24 -8.30 13.65 -3.73
CA PRO A 24 -7.96 13.47 -5.14
C PRO A 24 -9.24 13.28 -5.97
N SER A 25 -9.70 14.35 -6.61
CA SER A 25 -10.85 14.32 -7.53
C SER A 25 -10.45 13.65 -8.85
N GLY A 26 -10.83 12.38 -9.04
CA GLY A 26 -10.55 11.63 -10.26
C GLY A 26 -10.86 10.14 -10.13
N ASN A 27 -10.78 9.42 -11.25
CA ASN A 27 -11.10 8.00 -11.34
C ASN A 27 -10.11 7.08 -10.64
N ASN A 28 -8.91 7.53 -10.27
CA ASN A 28 -7.93 6.67 -9.60
C ASN A 28 -7.48 7.36 -8.31
N THR A 29 -7.69 6.70 -7.17
CA THR A 29 -7.50 7.31 -5.84
C THR A 29 -6.51 6.56 -4.95
N VAL A 30 -5.87 5.50 -5.47
CA VAL A 30 -4.90 4.70 -4.72
C VAL A 30 -3.54 5.41 -4.67
N ILE A 31 -3.00 5.54 -3.46
CA ILE A 31 -1.66 6.07 -3.16
C ILE A 31 -0.70 4.88 -2.96
N ILE A 32 0.57 5.03 -3.29
CA ILE A 32 1.63 4.13 -2.82
C ILE A 32 2.60 4.91 -1.91
N GLN A 33 3.01 4.30 -0.80
CA GLN A 33 4.14 4.73 0.02
C GLN A 33 5.39 3.95 -0.43
N MET A 34 6.28 4.62 -1.15
CA MET A 34 7.56 4.10 -1.64
C MET A 34 8.63 4.32 -0.57
N PHE A 35 8.63 3.47 0.46
CA PHE A 35 9.37 3.72 1.69
C PHE A 35 10.89 3.54 1.50
N GLU A 36 11.67 4.59 1.79
CA GLU A 36 13.14 4.63 1.69
C GLU A 36 13.76 4.39 0.29
N TRP A 37 12.94 4.41 -0.78
CA TRP A 37 13.45 4.35 -2.15
C TRP A 37 14.23 5.63 -2.52
N SER A 38 15.32 5.47 -3.27
CA SER A 38 16.06 6.59 -3.87
C SER A 38 15.23 7.28 -4.95
N TRP A 39 15.46 8.58 -5.15
CA TRP A 39 14.67 9.37 -6.09
C TRP A 39 14.79 8.90 -7.54
N ASP A 40 15.98 8.46 -7.96
CA ASP A 40 16.18 7.90 -9.32
C ASP A 40 15.48 6.55 -9.50
N SER A 41 15.44 5.69 -8.47
CA SER A 41 14.66 4.44 -8.50
C SER A 41 13.16 4.73 -8.59
N ILE A 42 12.64 5.72 -7.84
CA ILE A 42 11.23 6.15 -7.95
C ILE A 42 10.94 6.70 -9.36
N ALA A 43 11.82 7.54 -9.91
CA ALA A 43 11.67 8.09 -11.26
C ALA A 43 11.55 6.99 -12.33
N SER A 44 12.44 5.99 -12.27
CA SER A 44 12.41 4.82 -13.13
C SER A 44 11.12 4.00 -12.96
N GLU A 45 10.73 3.73 -11.72
CA GLU A 45 9.57 2.91 -11.39
C GLU A 45 8.25 3.59 -11.82
N CYS A 46 8.14 4.91 -11.64
CA CYS A 46 7.05 5.76 -12.15
C CYS A 46 6.78 5.49 -13.64
N THR A 47 7.81 5.49 -14.49
CA THR A 47 7.68 5.28 -15.94
C THR A 47 7.47 3.80 -16.29
N ASN A 48 8.24 2.91 -15.68
CA ASN A 48 8.32 1.50 -16.10
C ASN A 48 7.14 0.65 -15.62
N PHE A 49 6.50 1.02 -14.50
CA PHE A 49 5.43 0.22 -13.92
C PHE A 49 4.29 1.06 -13.37
N ILE A 50 4.58 2.02 -12.47
CA ILE A 50 3.51 2.54 -11.61
C ILE A 50 2.51 3.42 -12.40
N GLY A 51 3.01 4.19 -13.38
CA GLY A 51 2.21 4.87 -14.40
C GLY A 51 1.32 3.92 -15.20
N PRO A 52 1.90 2.97 -15.97
CA PRO A 52 1.15 1.96 -16.72
C PRO A 52 0.17 1.10 -15.90
N ALA A 53 0.46 0.84 -14.62
CA ALA A 53 -0.37 0.06 -13.70
C ALA A 53 -1.61 0.84 -13.18
N GLY A 54 -1.68 2.16 -13.43
CA GLY A 54 -2.88 2.96 -13.16
C GLY A 54 -3.04 3.50 -11.74
N TYR A 55 -1.99 3.52 -10.92
CA TYR A 55 -2.00 4.03 -9.54
C TYR A 55 -2.14 5.56 -9.44
N GLY A 56 -3.31 6.15 -9.73
CA GLY A 56 -3.70 7.43 -9.11
C GLY A 56 -4.16 8.65 -9.96
N PHE A 57 -4.24 8.61 -11.30
CA PHE A 57 -5.29 9.23 -12.18
C PHE A 57 -4.94 9.42 -13.67
N VAL A 58 -5.70 8.78 -14.57
CA VAL A 58 -5.68 9.09 -16.01
C VAL A 58 -7.06 9.50 -16.51
N GLN A 59 -7.23 10.81 -16.75
CA GLN A 59 -7.77 11.30 -18.03
C GLN A 59 -7.12 12.65 -18.33
N GLY A 60 -5.89 12.60 -18.83
CA GLY A 60 -5.14 13.78 -19.27
C GLY A 60 -4.19 14.44 -18.26
N LYS A 61 -4.17 14.10 -16.96
CA LYS A 61 -3.15 14.57 -15.97
C LYS A 61 -3.16 13.84 -14.59
N LEU A 62 -2.03 13.20 -14.23
CA LEU A 62 -1.35 13.25 -12.90
C LEU A 62 -1.85 12.36 -11.72
N LEU A 63 -1.04 11.35 -11.30
CA LEU A 63 -1.30 10.30 -10.28
C LEU A 63 -1.07 10.68 -8.77
N LYS A 64 -0.33 9.90 -7.91
CA LYS A 64 0.05 10.20 -6.48
C LYS A 64 0.96 9.17 -5.72
N TYR A 65 2.14 9.54 -5.14
CA TYR A 65 2.97 8.69 -4.20
C TYR A 65 3.55 9.42 -2.97
N ILE A 66 3.76 8.74 -1.84
CA ILE A 66 4.52 9.21 -0.65
C ILE A 66 5.93 8.59 -0.66
N PHE A 67 6.97 9.36 -0.32
CA PHE A 67 8.37 8.91 -0.16
C PHE A 67 9.01 9.59 1.07
N SER A 68 10.11 9.03 1.61
CA SER A 68 10.77 9.50 2.86
C SER A 68 11.16 11.00 2.84
N PRO A 69 11.25 11.68 4.00
CA PRO A 69 11.46 13.13 4.07
C PRO A 69 12.63 13.64 3.20
N PRO A 70 12.43 14.70 2.38
CA PRO A 70 13.46 15.17 1.45
C PRO A 70 14.51 16.10 2.04
N ALA A 71 14.30 16.56 3.28
CA ALA A 71 15.25 17.35 4.03
C ALA A 71 16.54 16.56 4.34
N GLU A 72 17.63 17.29 4.53
CA GLU A 72 18.83 16.75 5.16
C GLU A 72 18.53 16.32 6.58
N HIS A 73 19.09 15.19 6.95
CA HIS A 73 18.88 14.54 8.23
C HIS A 73 20.18 13.93 8.76
N ILE A 74 20.18 13.42 10.00
CA ILE A 74 21.37 12.88 10.66
C ILE A 74 21.96 11.67 9.93
N THR A 75 23.27 11.45 10.09
CA THR A 75 23.92 10.25 9.56
C THR A 75 23.51 8.99 10.33
N GLY A 76 23.14 7.91 9.63
CA GLY A 76 22.96 6.58 10.20
C GLY A 76 22.26 5.63 9.22
N SER A 77 22.42 4.32 9.42
CA SER A 77 21.87 3.28 8.52
C SER A 77 20.41 2.93 8.80
N GLN A 78 19.89 3.28 9.97
CA GLN A 78 18.51 3.03 10.39
C GLN A 78 17.53 3.89 9.58
N TRP A 79 16.30 3.42 9.40
CA TRP A 79 15.29 4.17 8.63
C TRP A 79 14.84 5.45 9.33
N TRP A 80 14.75 5.43 10.67
CA TRP A 80 14.29 6.57 11.47
C TRP A 80 15.26 7.76 11.42
N THR A 81 16.50 7.58 10.93
CA THR A 81 17.40 8.72 10.72
C THR A 81 16.93 9.63 9.59
N ASP A 82 16.09 9.17 8.64
CA ASP A 82 15.41 10.06 7.66
C ASP A 82 14.48 11.07 8.34
N TYR A 83 14.02 10.75 9.56
CA TYR A 83 13.02 11.49 10.32
C TYR A 83 13.62 12.41 11.39
N GLN A 84 14.92 12.71 11.32
CA GLN A 84 15.58 13.67 12.20
C GLN A 84 16.25 14.79 11.37
N PRO A 85 15.50 15.85 11.01
CA PRO A 85 16.00 16.91 10.13
C PRO A 85 17.14 17.71 10.76
N VAL A 86 18.19 17.95 9.97
CA VAL A 86 19.33 18.82 10.32
C VAL A 86 19.24 20.15 9.59
N SER A 87 18.83 20.13 8.32
CA SER A 87 18.65 21.34 7.53
C SER A 87 17.52 21.18 6.51
N TYR A 88 17.05 22.30 5.96
CA TYR A 88 16.09 22.30 4.84
C TYR A 88 16.76 22.18 3.47
N THR A 89 18.05 21.84 3.42
CA THR A 89 18.75 21.46 2.18
C THR A 89 18.18 20.14 1.65
N LEU A 90 17.86 20.07 0.35
CA LEU A 90 17.32 18.84 -0.25
C LEU A 90 18.43 17.85 -0.65
N THR A 91 19.24 17.45 0.32
CA THR A 91 20.30 16.45 0.17
C THR A 91 20.14 15.43 1.29
N SER A 92 19.80 14.20 0.95
CA SER A 92 19.35 13.15 1.87
C SER A 92 20.00 11.81 1.52
N LYS A 93 19.82 10.77 2.35
CA LYS A 93 20.16 9.37 1.97
C LYS A 93 19.51 8.91 0.65
N ARG A 94 18.45 9.59 0.16
CA ARG A 94 17.69 9.23 -1.05
C ARG A 94 18.15 9.95 -2.32
N GLY A 95 19.03 10.95 -2.19
CA GLY A 95 19.63 11.70 -3.30
C GLY A 95 19.83 13.19 -3.00
N ASN A 96 20.05 13.99 -4.06
CA ASN A 96 20.16 15.45 -4.01
C ASN A 96 19.01 16.15 -4.76
N ARG A 97 18.91 17.48 -4.59
CA ARG A 97 17.86 18.35 -5.16
C ARG A 97 17.58 18.11 -6.65
N ASN A 98 18.62 17.84 -7.46
CA ASN A 98 18.46 17.62 -8.89
C ASN A 98 17.80 16.26 -9.17
N GLN A 99 18.18 15.21 -8.42
CA GLN A 99 17.52 13.89 -8.48
C GLN A 99 16.07 14.00 -8.00
N PHE A 100 15.79 14.79 -6.96
CA PHE A 100 14.44 15.05 -6.48
C PHE A 100 13.55 15.73 -7.54
N ALA A 101 14.04 16.83 -8.13
CA ALA A 101 13.33 17.56 -9.19
C ALA A 101 13.16 16.70 -10.46
N ASN A 102 14.17 15.88 -10.80
CA ASN A 102 14.10 14.92 -11.90
C ASN A 102 13.05 13.83 -11.64
N MET A 103 12.97 13.31 -10.42
CA MET A 103 11.95 12.35 -10.01
C MET A 103 10.55 12.94 -10.13
N ILE A 104 10.32 14.14 -9.60
CA ILE A 104 9.04 14.85 -9.76
C ILE A 104 8.70 15.01 -11.24
N THR A 105 9.63 15.49 -12.07
CA THR A 105 9.40 15.71 -13.51
C THR A 105 9.15 14.40 -14.29
N THR A 106 9.85 13.32 -13.94
CA THR A 106 9.73 12.00 -14.62
C THR A 106 8.42 11.31 -14.25
N CYS A 107 8.06 11.36 -12.96
CA CYS A 107 6.75 10.95 -12.49
C CYS A 107 5.67 11.83 -13.16
N HIS A 108 5.87 13.16 -13.18
CA HIS A 108 5.28 14.16 -14.09
C HIS A 108 4.89 13.57 -15.46
N ALA A 109 5.89 13.17 -16.24
CA ALA A 109 5.75 12.65 -17.60
C ALA A 109 5.07 11.27 -17.68
N ALA A 110 5.30 10.39 -16.70
CA ALA A 110 4.54 9.15 -16.51
C ALA A 110 3.08 9.38 -16.09
N GLY A 111 2.69 10.65 -15.94
CA GLY A 111 1.36 11.08 -15.56
C GLY A 111 1.11 10.94 -14.06
N VAL A 112 2.12 11.06 -13.19
CA VAL A 112 2.14 10.77 -11.74
C VAL A 112 2.42 12.01 -10.88
N LYS A 113 1.63 12.26 -9.82
CA LYS A 113 1.92 13.26 -8.76
C LYS A 113 2.82 12.75 -7.65
N VAL A 114 3.47 13.67 -6.98
CA VAL A 114 4.35 13.41 -5.84
C VAL A 114 3.79 14.04 -4.57
N ILE A 115 3.73 13.24 -3.49
CA ILE A 115 3.46 13.65 -2.11
C ILE A 115 4.78 13.53 -1.34
N ALA A 116 5.26 14.62 -0.74
CA ALA A 116 6.43 14.56 0.13
C ALA A 116 6.02 14.17 1.56
N ASP A 117 6.74 13.23 2.19
CA ASP A 117 6.72 13.16 3.65
C ASP A 117 7.40 14.42 4.20
N THR A 118 6.80 15.05 5.20
CA THR A 118 7.12 16.42 5.60
C THR A 118 7.00 16.58 7.11
N ILE A 119 8.16 16.79 7.74
CA ILE A 119 8.27 17.04 9.18
C ILE A 119 8.14 18.54 9.41
N LEU A 120 7.15 18.91 10.22
CA LEU A 120 6.91 20.29 10.67
C LEU A 120 7.00 20.43 12.20
N ASN A 121 7.17 19.32 12.92
CA ASN A 121 7.07 19.26 14.37
C ASN A 121 8.40 19.53 15.07
N HIS A 122 9.46 18.86 14.63
CA HIS A 122 10.72 18.77 15.36
C HIS A 122 11.93 18.87 14.43
N MET A 123 13.12 18.96 15.03
CA MET A 123 14.41 18.75 14.38
C MET A 123 15.03 17.43 14.87
N THR A 124 16.34 17.37 15.14
CA THR A 124 16.98 16.12 15.62
C THR A 124 16.75 15.88 17.10
N GLY A 125 16.98 14.62 17.53
CA GLY A 125 17.04 14.25 18.94
C GLY A 125 18.41 13.80 19.42
N SER A 126 19.48 14.28 18.78
CA SER A 126 20.86 14.09 19.25
C SER A 126 21.40 15.38 19.86
N ASP A 127 22.23 15.28 20.90
CA ASP A 127 22.85 16.45 21.55
C ASP A 127 23.63 17.33 20.56
N PHE A 128 24.33 16.69 19.63
CA PHE A 128 25.09 17.30 18.54
C PHE A 128 25.41 16.29 17.44
N GLY A 129 25.75 16.80 16.26
CA GLY A 129 26.19 15.95 15.15
C GLY A 129 26.31 16.72 13.84
N ASN A 130 26.45 15.96 12.76
CA ASN A 130 26.42 16.46 11.39
C ASN A 130 25.32 15.73 10.60
N GLY A 131 24.67 16.44 9.69
CA GLY A 131 23.76 15.87 8.71
C GLY A 131 24.50 15.24 7.52
N VAL A 132 23.73 14.54 6.67
CA VAL A 132 24.26 13.83 5.49
C VAL A 132 24.75 14.73 4.35
N ALA A 133 24.42 16.03 4.36
CA ALA A 133 24.99 17.03 3.45
C ALA A 133 26.20 17.76 4.08
N GLY A 134 26.40 17.60 5.40
CA GLY A 134 27.54 18.12 6.15
C GLY A 134 27.23 19.30 7.06
N ASP A 135 25.97 19.77 7.12
CA ASP A 135 25.57 20.82 8.06
C ASP A 135 25.68 20.30 9.50
N SER A 136 26.28 21.09 10.40
CA SER A 136 26.44 20.74 11.80
C SER A 136 25.31 21.29 12.66
N PHE A 137 24.96 20.58 13.73
CA PHE A 137 23.93 21.00 14.67
C PHE A 137 24.32 20.71 16.12
N THR A 138 23.69 21.43 17.05
CA THR A 138 23.43 20.93 18.41
C THR A 138 21.93 20.85 18.63
N HIS A 139 21.51 20.17 19.69
CA HIS A 139 20.13 19.82 19.99
C HIS A 139 19.10 20.94 19.68
N TYR A 140 19.38 22.17 20.14
CA TYR A 140 18.56 23.38 19.91
C TYR A 140 19.23 24.46 19.04
N VAL A 141 20.30 24.14 18.31
CA VAL A 141 21.02 25.12 17.46
C VAL A 141 21.30 24.53 16.08
N TYR A 142 20.59 25.05 15.10
CA TYR A 142 20.68 24.68 13.68
C TYR A 142 21.13 25.92 12.91
N PRO A 143 22.43 26.05 12.59
CA PRO A 143 23.01 27.27 12.03
C PRO A 143 22.24 27.82 10.84
N ASN A 144 21.90 29.11 10.88
CA ASN A 144 21.11 29.81 9.85
C ASN A 144 19.65 29.30 9.68
N ILE A 145 19.14 28.49 10.60
CA ILE A 145 17.76 27.99 10.59
C ILE A 145 17.05 28.27 11.91
N TYR A 146 17.54 27.72 13.03
CA TYR A 146 16.91 27.85 14.35
C TYR A 146 17.97 28.02 15.45
N GLN A 147 17.57 28.65 16.54
CA GLN A 147 18.31 28.82 17.78
C GLN A 147 17.42 28.42 18.97
N ASN A 148 17.97 28.43 20.19
CA ASN A 148 17.31 27.91 21.38
C ASN A 148 15.90 28.46 21.63
N GLN A 149 15.61 29.73 21.26
CA GLN A 149 14.29 30.34 21.46
C GLN A 149 13.22 29.93 20.44
N ASP A 150 13.60 29.19 19.38
CA ASP A 150 12.70 28.71 18.33
C ASP A 150 12.14 27.30 18.62
N PHE A 151 12.53 26.73 19.77
CA PHE A 151 12.09 25.44 20.31
C PHE A 151 11.26 25.64 21.57
N HIS A 152 10.35 24.72 21.85
CA HIS A 152 9.70 24.65 23.16
C HIS A 152 10.69 24.16 24.23
N HIS A 153 10.54 24.70 25.44
CA HIS A 153 11.20 24.23 26.67
C HIS A 153 10.07 24.05 27.69
N CYS A 154 9.39 22.92 27.65
CA CYS A 154 8.01 22.83 28.14
C CYS A 154 7.88 23.04 29.65
N GLY A 155 8.91 22.68 30.43
CA GLY A 155 8.94 22.82 31.88
C GLY A 155 7.91 21.96 32.62
N LEU A 156 7.27 21.01 31.93
CA LEU A 156 6.25 20.12 32.49
C LEU A 156 6.83 18.78 32.98
N THR A 157 8.04 18.44 32.53
CA THR A 157 8.78 17.22 32.87
C THR A 157 10.25 17.56 33.14
N SER A 158 11.03 16.63 33.68
CA SER A 158 12.42 16.88 34.12
C SER A 158 13.43 17.06 32.98
N ASN A 159 13.05 16.66 31.77
CA ASN A 159 13.89 16.62 30.58
C ASN A 159 13.11 17.09 29.33
N ASP A 160 12.02 17.83 29.54
CA ASP A 160 11.08 18.31 28.53
C ASP A 160 10.48 17.27 27.55
N ASP A 161 10.70 15.96 27.76
CA ASP A 161 10.00 14.86 27.08
C ASP A 161 8.51 14.76 27.44
N ILE A 162 7.70 14.23 26.52
CA ILE A 162 6.33 13.76 26.79
C ILE A 162 6.37 12.53 27.72
N GLN A 163 5.77 12.65 28.91
CA GLN A 163 5.62 11.55 29.86
C GLN A 163 4.14 11.15 30.09
N ASP A 164 3.20 12.05 29.79
CA ASP A 164 1.75 11.85 29.92
C ASP A 164 1.00 12.25 28.64
N TYR A 165 0.63 11.24 27.84
CA TYR A 165 -0.17 11.42 26.62
C TYR A 165 -1.62 11.86 26.88
N THR A 166 -2.09 11.86 28.14
CA THR A 166 -3.39 12.45 28.51
C THR A 166 -3.32 13.97 28.72
N SER A 167 -2.11 14.54 28.79
CA SER A 167 -1.88 15.98 28.84
C SER A 167 -1.68 16.56 27.44
N ARG A 168 -2.65 17.33 26.93
CA ARG A 168 -2.53 18.03 25.64
C ARG A 168 -1.33 18.96 25.62
N ALA A 169 -1.05 19.63 26.74
CA ALA A 169 0.08 20.54 26.87
C ALA A 169 1.39 19.77 26.67
N GLN A 170 1.58 18.62 27.32
CA GLN A 170 2.78 17.81 27.05
C GLN A 170 2.85 17.37 25.60
N VAL A 171 1.78 16.74 25.07
CA VAL A 171 1.81 16.20 23.70
C VAL A 171 2.06 17.27 22.63
N GLN A 172 1.77 18.55 22.89
CA GLN A 172 1.91 19.64 21.90
C GLN A 172 2.97 20.70 22.20
N THR A 173 3.74 20.55 23.29
CA THR A 173 4.87 21.45 23.59
C THR A 173 6.08 20.75 24.21
N CYS A 174 5.99 19.48 24.61
CA CYS A 174 7.11 18.68 25.10
C CYS A 174 7.63 17.77 23.99
N GLU A 175 8.88 17.34 24.09
CA GLU A 175 9.57 16.57 23.06
C GLU A 175 8.99 15.18 22.87
N LEU A 176 8.84 14.79 21.60
CA LEU A 176 8.52 13.43 21.21
C LEU A 176 9.82 12.62 21.18
N VAL A 177 10.07 11.82 22.22
CA VAL A 177 11.27 10.95 22.34
C VAL A 177 12.60 11.69 22.14
N ASN A 178 12.76 12.79 22.87
CA ASN A 178 13.91 13.68 22.84
C ASN A 178 14.15 14.34 21.47
N LEU A 179 13.13 14.46 20.60
CA LEU A 179 13.22 15.20 19.34
C LEU A 179 12.93 16.69 19.58
N ALA A 180 13.90 17.56 19.26
CA ALA A 180 13.85 18.99 19.54
C ALA A 180 12.59 19.66 18.96
N ASP A 181 11.64 19.98 19.83
CA ASP A 181 10.25 20.33 19.46
C ASP A 181 10.13 21.82 19.09
N LEU A 182 9.62 22.12 17.88
CA LEU A 182 9.59 23.47 17.34
C LEU A 182 8.43 24.28 17.94
N ALA A 183 8.71 25.54 18.29
CA ALA A 183 7.71 26.50 18.76
C ALA A 183 6.84 27.00 17.59
N THR A 184 5.97 26.11 17.08
CA THR A 184 5.13 26.30 15.87
C THR A 184 4.03 27.35 16.01
N GLU A 185 3.81 27.88 17.20
CA GLU A 185 2.96 29.03 17.48
C GLU A 185 3.69 30.37 17.21
N THR A 186 5.01 30.37 17.10
CA THR A 186 5.83 31.57 16.84
C THR A 186 5.84 31.99 15.36
N GLU A 187 5.97 33.28 15.10
CA GLU A 187 5.97 33.83 13.74
C GLU A 187 7.20 33.38 12.92
N TYR A 188 8.37 33.26 13.56
CA TYR A 188 9.61 32.89 12.90
C TYR A 188 9.59 31.43 12.42
N VAL A 189 9.24 30.49 13.31
CA VAL A 189 9.11 29.07 12.99
C VAL A 189 8.08 28.85 11.89
N ARG A 190 6.88 29.42 12.01
CA ARG A 190 5.85 29.31 10.96
C ARG A 190 6.32 29.85 9.61
N GLY A 191 7.04 30.97 9.61
CA GLY A 191 7.65 31.54 8.40
C GLY A 191 8.70 30.62 7.78
N ARG A 192 9.57 30.01 8.59
CA ARG A 192 10.64 29.10 8.13
C ARG A 192 10.09 27.79 7.59
N LEU A 193 9.13 27.17 8.28
CA LEU A 193 8.42 25.98 7.84
C LEU A 193 7.64 26.22 6.54
N ALA A 194 6.93 27.34 6.43
CA ALA A 194 6.24 27.70 5.19
C ALA A 194 7.22 27.95 4.03
N ALA A 195 8.39 28.55 4.29
CA ALA A 195 9.43 28.74 3.26
C ALA A 195 9.99 27.40 2.75
N TYR A 196 10.24 26.43 3.63
CA TYR A 196 10.65 25.08 3.25
C TYR A 196 9.57 24.37 2.41
N VAL A 197 8.31 24.38 2.84
CA VAL A 197 7.23 23.79 2.05
C VAL A 197 7.08 24.49 0.69
N ASN A 198 7.19 25.82 0.65
CA ASN A 198 7.12 26.58 -0.60
C ASN A 198 8.26 26.24 -1.58
N ASP A 199 9.43 25.85 -1.06
CA ASP A 199 10.52 25.32 -1.88
C ASP A 199 10.17 23.97 -2.51
N LEU A 200 9.61 23.03 -1.73
CA LEU A 200 9.09 21.75 -2.25
C LEU A 200 7.99 21.96 -3.30
N LEU A 201 7.05 22.87 -3.05
CA LEU A 201 5.99 23.22 -3.99
C LEU A 201 6.55 23.85 -5.28
N SER A 202 7.65 24.62 -5.19
CA SER A 202 8.31 25.22 -6.37
C SER A 202 8.92 24.17 -7.30
N LEU A 203 9.31 23.01 -6.76
CA LEU A 203 9.82 21.87 -7.53
C LEU A 203 8.70 20.99 -8.12
N GLY A 204 7.42 21.28 -7.81
CA GLY A 204 6.26 20.57 -8.36
C GLY A 204 5.68 19.47 -7.48
N VAL A 205 5.99 19.46 -6.17
CA VAL A 205 5.29 18.58 -5.21
C VAL A 205 3.80 18.93 -5.17
N ASP A 206 2.93 17.91 -5.29
CA ASP A 206 1.47 18.07 -5.35
C ASP A 206 0.77 17.83 -4.00
N GLY A 207 1.47 17.24 -3.04
CA GLY A 207 0.91 16.88 -1.75
C GLY A 207 1.95 16.76 -0.63
N LEU A 208 1.51 16.77 0.61
CA LEU A 208 2.33 16.51 1.79
C LEU A 208 1.67 15.43 2.66
N ARG A 209 2.46 14.47 3.18
CA ARG A 209 2.12 13.71 4.39
C ARG A 209 2.79 14.43 5.54
N LEU A 210 2.01 14.90 6.51
CA LEU A 210 2.54 15.61 7.67
C LEU A 210 2.86 14.58 8.76
N ASP A 211 4.15 14.43 9.03
CA ASP A 211 4.70 13.60 10.11
C ASP A 211 4.33 14.18 11.48
N ALA A 212 4.13 13.29 12.47
CA ALA A 212 3.88 13.65 13.87
C ALA A 212 2.79 14.73 14.08
N ALA A 213 1.84 14.90 13.14
CA ALA A 213 0.95 16.07 13.11
C ALA A 213 0.08 16.24 14.37
N LYS A 214 -0.17 15.17 15.12
CA LYS A 214 -0.78 15.17 16.47
C LYS A 214 -0.07 16.10 17.48
N HIS A 215 1.25 16.17 17.38
CA HIS A 215 2.13 16.92 18.27
C HIS A 215 2.18 18.41 17.93
N ILE A 216 1.67 18.80 16.75
CA ILE A 216 1.46 20.20 16.38
C ILE A 216 0.00 20.57 16.66
N SER A 217 -0.26 21.75 17.21
CA SER A 217 -1.63 22.27 17.32
C SER A 217 -2.27 22.45 15.93
N THR A 218 -3.53 22.00 15.79
CA THR A 218 -4.27 22.04 14.51
C THR A 218 -4.41 23.46 13.95
N ASN A 219 -4.37 24.49 14.82
CA ASN A 219 -4.41 25.89 14.40
C ASN A 219 -3.07 26.38 13.85
N ASP A 220 -1.96 25.81 14.33
CA ASP A 220 -0.61 26.18 13.89
C ASP A 220 -0.30 25.54 12.53
N ILE A 221 -0.70 24.27 12.33
CA ILE A 221 -0.74 23.66 10.99
C ILE A 221 -1.59 24.52 10.04
N ALA A 222 -2.77 25.00 10.46
CA ALA A 222 -3.62 25.85 9.63
C ALA A 222 -2.95 27.20 9.30
N ASN A 223 -2.21 27.79 10.25
CA ASN A 223 -1.46 29.03 10.04
C ASN A 223 -0.32 28.83 9.04
N ILE A 224 0.53 27.81 9.24
CA ILE A 224 1.63 27.43 8.34
C ILE A 224 1.10 27.22 6.92
N LYS A 225 0.01 26.44 6.79
CA LYS A 225 -0.65 26.18 5.50
C LYS A 225 -1.19 27.43 4.81
N SER A 226 -1.62 28.45 5.55
CA SER A 226 -2.15 29.69 4.94
C SER A 226 -1.07 30.51 4.22
N ARG A 227 0.20 30.20 4.47
CA ARG A 227 1.40 30.83 3.87
C ARG A 227 1.93 30.06 2.64
N PHE A 228 1.25 29.00 2.21
CA PHE A 228 1.69 28.21 1.06
C PHE A 228 1.38 28.93 -0.27
N THR A 229 2.30 28.86 -1.23
CA THR A 229 2.18 29.44 -2.58
C THR A 229 1.14 28.72 -3.46
N SER A 230 0.74 27.51 -3.08
CA SER A 230 -0.33 26.75 -3.73
C SER A 230 -1.08 25.89 -2.69
N SER A 231 -2.14 25.19 -3.12
CA SER A 231 -2.93 24.29 -2.27
C SER A 231 -2.62 22.82 -2.57
N PRO A 232 -1.58 22.23 -1.95
CA PRO A 232 -1.30 20.79 -2.06
C PRO A 232 -2.40 19.95 -1.43
N TYR A 233 -2.46 18.67 -1.82
CA TYR A 233 -3.19 17.66 -1.05
C TYR A 233 -2.47 17.40 0.29
N ILE A 234 -3.21 17.30 1.39
CA ILE A 234 -2.62 17.03 2.71
C ILE A 234 -3.20 15.73 3.26
N THR A 235 -2.33 14.86 3.77
CA THR A 235 -2.68 13.77 4.69
C THR A 235 -1.85 13.93 5.98
N GLN A 236 -2.41 13.60 7.14
CA GLN A 236 -1.81 13.90 8.44
C GLN A 236 -1.72 12.67 9.33
N GLU A 237 -0.56 12.46 9.95
CA GLU A 237 -0.43 11.46 11.00
C GLU A 237 -1.02 11.97 12.32
N VAL A 238 -2.19 11.45 12.67
CA VAL A 238 -2.81 11.72 13.97
C VAL A 238 -3.23 10.40 14.58
N ILE A 239 -2.31 9.75 15.28
CA ILE A 239 -2.55 8.45 15.93
C ILE A 239 -3.56 8.64 17.06
N TRP A 240 -4.71 7.99 16.94
CA TRP A 240 -5.72 7.96 17.99
C TRP A 240 -5.26 7.14 19.20
N GLY A 241 -5.39 7.72 20.39
CA GLY A 241 -5.23 7.02 21.66
C GLY A 241 -6.51 7.05 22.51
N ALA A 242 -6.73 6.00 23.29
CA ALA A 242 -7.90 5.88 24.15
C ALA A 242 -7.76 6.77 25.39
N GLY A 243 -8.68 7.72 25.58
CA GLY A 243 -8.65 8.67 26.69
C GLY A 243 -7.73 9.88 26.48
N GLU A 244 -6.99 9.93 25.36
CA GLU A 244 -6.12 11.06 25.03
C GLU A 244 -6.92 12.28 24.55
N PRO A 245 -6.50 13.51 24.87
CA PRO A 245 -7.26 14.71 24.62
C PRO A 245 -7.25 15.18 23.17
N ILE A 246 -6.31 14.68 22.33
CA ILE A 246 -6.12 15.09 20.94
C ILE A 246 -6.70 14.02 20.02
N GLN A 247 -7.67 14.40 19.19
CA GLN A 247 -8.47 13.49 18.40
C GLN A 247 -8.31 13.74 16.89
N PRO A 248 -8.25 12.68 16.05
CA PRO A 248 -8.12 12.79 14.58
C PRO A 248 -9.13 13.75 13.93
N SER A 249 -10.35 13.84 14.48
CA SER A 249 -11.41 14.74 14.03
C SER A 249 -11.06 16.23 14.10
N GLU A 250 -10.09 16.64 14.92
CA GLU A 250 -9.64 18.04 15.01
C GLU A 250 -8.78 18.47 13.81
N TYR A 251 -8.21 17.50 13.07
CA TYR A 251 -7.25 17.75 11.99
C TYR A 251 -7.89 17.66 10.59
N VAL A 252 -9.14 17.22 10.49
CA VAL A 252 -9.86 17.14 9.19
C VAL A 252 -10.16 18.52 8.57
N GLN A 253 -9.96 19.60 9.32
CA GLN A 253 -9.94 20.96 8.77
C GLN A 253 -8.72 21.20 7.88
N ASN A 254 -7.60 20.52 8.17
CA ASN A 254 -6.32 20.73 7.52
C ASN A 254 -6.06 19.82 6.31
N GLY A 255 -6.73 18.68 6.22
CA GLY A 255 -6.57 17.72 5.13
C GLY A 255 -7.24 16.39 5.46
N ASP A 256 -6.85 15.35 4.73
CA ASP A 256 -7.15 13.98 5.14
C ASP A 256 -6.35 13.63 6.41
N VAL A 257 -6.81 12.64 7.15
CA VAL A 257 -6.15 12.14 8.36
C VAL A 257 -5.92 10.63 8.22
N GLN A 258 -4.73 10.19 8.60
CA GLN A 258 -4.33 8.78 8.61
C GLN A 258 -5.11 8.03 9.70
N GLU A 259 -5.99 7.12 9.28
CA GLU A 259 -6.96 6.49 10.19
C GLU A 259 -6.44 5.16 10.74
N PHE A 260 -5.55 5.23 11.74
CA PHE A 260 -4.91 4.06 12.35
C PHE A 260 -5.89 3.04 12.96
N ARG A 261 -7.12 3.43 13.34
CA ARG A 261 -8.11 2.49 13.86
C ARG A 261 -8.62 1.54 12.77
N TYR A 262 -8.60 1.97 11.50
CA TYR A 262 -8.86 1.11 10.34
C TYR A 262 -7.87 -0.04 10.27
N THR A 263 -6.57 0.27 10.43
CA THR A 263 -5.46 -0.69 10.49
C THR A 263 -5.67 -1.73 11.59
N THR A 264 -6.00 -1.31 12.81
CA THR A 264 -6.27 -2.21 13.94
C THR A 264 -7.49 -3.10 13.70
N VAL A 265 -8.58 -2.55 13.16
CA VAL A 265 -9.79 -3.32 12.85
C VAL A 265 -9.53 -4.39 11.79
N LEU A 266 -8.81 -4.05 10.71
CA LEU A 266 -8.46 -5.04 9.69
C LEU A 266 -7.53 -6.13 10.23
N LYS A 267 -6.51 -5.76 11.03
CA LYS A 267 -5.64 -6.74 11.69
C LYS A 267 -6.44 -7.73 12.51
N ASN A 268 -7.31 -7.23 13.40
CA ASN A 268 -8.12 -8.08 14.27
C ASN A 268 -9.09 -8.96 13.47
N ALA A 269 -9.73 -8.42 12.43
CA ALA A 269 -10.70 -9.16 11.61
C ALA A 269 -10.05 -10.27 10.76
N PHE A 270 -8.87 -10.03 10.18
CA PHE A 270 -8.22 -10.96 9.26
C PHE A 270 -7.24 -11.94 9.93
N ALA A 271 -6.57 -11.58 11.03
CA ALA A 271 -5.60 -12.46 11.68
C ALA A 271 -6.25 -13.62 12.45
N SER A 272 -7.34 -13.34 13.19
CA SER A 272 -8.00 -14.33 14.07
C SER A 272 -9.49 -14.08 14.32
N GLY A 273 -10.03 -12.94 13.87
CA GLY A 273 -11.41 -12.52 14.10
C GLY A 273 -12.39 -12.89 12.98
N SER A 274 -13.41 -12.04 12.81
CA SER A 274 -14.51 -12.22 11.86
C SER A 274 -14.55 -11.06 10.87
N ILE A 275 -14.44 -11.35 9.58
CA ILE A 275 -14.50 -10.34 8.51
C ILE A 275 -15.95 -9.97 8.13
N SER A 276 -16.95 -10.78 8.53
CA SER A 276 -18.38 -10.45 8.34
C SER A 276 -18.80 -9.15 9.03
N GLY A 277 -18.14 -8.76 10.13
CA GLY A 277 -18.40 -7.51 10.85
C GLY A 277 -17.95 -6.24 10.11
N LEU A 278 -17.19 -6.37 9.02
CA LEU A 278 -16.64 -5.24 8.26
C LEU A 278 -17.66 -4.55 7.32
N GLN A 279 -18.93 -4.94 7.35
CA GLN A 279 -19.96 -4.37 6.48
C GLN A 279 -20.14 -2.85 6.67
N ASN A 280 -19.94 -2.33 7.89
CA ASN A 280 -20.27 -0.95 8.27
C ASN A 280 -19.10 -0.26 9.01
N LEU A 281 -18.16 0.33 8.26
CA LEU A 281 -16.92 0.94 8.78
C LEU A 281 -16.95 2.48 8.94
N ASP A 282 -18.09 3.14 8.68
CA ASP A 282 -18.21 4.60 8.88
C ASP A 282 -18.42 4.95 10.36
N ARG A 283 -17.33 4.97 11.13
CA ARG A 283 -17.34 5.08 12.60
C ARG A 283 -16.33 6.09 13.18
N TRP A 284 -15.55 6.75 12.31
CA TRP A 284 -14.39 7.56 12.72
C TRP A 284 -14.43 8.94 12.03
N VAL A 285 -13.30 9.44 11.50
CA VAL A 285 -13.37 10.55 10.54
C VAL A 285 -14.14 10.08 9.30
N SER A 286 -14.83 10.99 8.61
CA SER A 286 -15.61 10.62 7.41
C SER A 286 -14.71 9.91 6.39
N GLY A 287 -15.23 8.87 5.74
CA GLY A 287 -14.52 8.17 4.65
C GLY A 287 -14.09 9.06 3.47
N SER A 288 -14.60 10.30 3.38
CA SER A 288 -14.16 11.32 2.41
C SER A 288 -12.98 12.18 2.88
N GLN A 289 -12.52 11.98 4.12
CA GLN A 289 -11.42 12.71 4.79
C GLN A 289 -10.44 11.74 5.48
N ALA A 290 -10.55 10.44 5.19
CA ALA A 290 -9.72 9.39 5.77
C ALA A 290 -8.67 8.93 4.76
N ASN A 291 -7.39 8.94 5.14
CA ASN A 291 -6.36 8.18 4.45
C ASN A 291 -6.21 6.83 5.18
N ILE A 292 -6.45 5.73 4.48
CA ILE A 292 -6.48 4.38 5.08
C ILE A 292 -5.36 3.51 4.52
N PHE A 293 -4.91 2.54 5.32
CA PHE A 293 -3.88 1.58 4.93
C PHE A 293 -4.06 0.29 5.73
N VAL A 294 -3.54 -0.81 5.19
CA VAL A 294 -3.45 -2.09 5.92
C VAL A 294 -2.18 -2.15 6.77
N ALA A 295 -1.14 -1.42 6.35
CA ALA A 295 0.12 -1.21 7.05
C ALA A 295 0.75 0.09 6.53
N ASN A 296 1.50 0.79 7.39
CA ASN A 296 2.49 1.80 6.99
C ASN A 296 3.88 1.36 7.48
N HIS A 297 4.89 2.21 7.29
CA HIS A 297 6.27 1.95 7.70
C HIS A 297 6.45 1.59 9.18
N ASP A 298 5.70 2.20 10.10
CA ASP A 298 5.81 1.94 11.54
C ASP A 298 5.06 0.67 11.93
N THR A 299 3.82 0.56 11.46
CA THR A 299 2.89 -0.49 11.95
C THR A 299 3.27 -1.87 11.45
N GLU A 300 3.94 -1.98 10.30
CA GLU A 300 4.45 -3.27 9.81
C GLU A 300 5.59 -3.82 10.69
N ARG A 301 6.34 -2.92 11.35
CA ARG A 301 7.56 -3.20 12.13
C ARG A 301 7.28 -3.43 13.60
N ASN A 302 6.49 -2.55 14.21
CA ASN A 302 6.09 -2.65 15.62
C ASN A 302 4.98 -3.70 15.88
N GLY A 303 4.49 -4.36 14.83
CA GLY A 303 3.48 -5.40 14.91
C GLY A 303 2.05 -4.90 15.15
N ASN A 304 1.78 -3.60 15.11
CA ASN A 304 0.43 -3.05 15.29
C ASN A 304 -0.49 -3.22 14.06
N SER A 305 0.05 -3.62 12.91
CA SER A 305 -0.74 -3.96 11.71
C SER A 305 -0.55 -5.41 11.25
N LEU A 306 -1.20 -5.77 10.14
CA LEU A 306 -0.78 -6.89 9.30
C LEU A 306 0.48 -6.49 8.53
N ASN A 307 1.25 -7.45 8.07
CA ASN A 307 2.42 -7.26 7.23
C ASN A 307 2.62 -8.48 6.31
N VAL A 308 3.64 -8.45 5.45
CA VAL A 308 3.89 -9.52 4.48
C VAL A 308 4.14 -10.91 5.08
N ASN A 309 4.55 -10.97 6.35
CA ASN A 309 4.80 -12.21 7.10
C ASN A 309 3.56 -12.71 7.85
N SER A 310 2.43 -12.00 7.76
CA SER A 310 1.18 -12.41 8.41
C SER A 310 0.65 -13.71 7.82
N ALA A 311 0.37 -14.68 8.70
CA ALA A 311 -0.10 -16.01 8.34
C ALA A 311 -1.39 -15.98 7.48
N ASN A 312 -1.67 -17.09 6.82
CA ASN A 312 -2.95 -17.33 6.14
C ASN A 312 -3.32 -16.25 5.11
N ASN A 313 -2.30 -15.67 4.43
CA ASN A 313 -2.46 -14.64 3.41
C ASN A 313 -3.19 -13.35 3.89
N ALA A 314 -3.30 -13.15 5.21
CA ALA A 314 -4.18 -12.16 5.83
C ALA A 314 -3.92 -10.72 5.35
N TYR A 315 -2.65 -10.33 5.17
CA TYR A 315 -2.27 -9.00 4.66
C TYR A 315 -2.78 -8.74 3.24
N VAL A 316 -2.74 -9.75 2.37
CA VAL A 316 -3.21 -9.63 0.99
C VAL A 316 -4.73 -9.54 0.96
N LEU A 317 -5.43 -10.39 1.71
CA LEU A 317 -6.90 -10.37 1.79
C LEU A 317 -7.43 -9.05 2.39
N ALA A 318 -6.77 -8.54 3.43
CA ALA A 318 -7.09 -7.23 4.02
C ALA A 318 -6.85 -6.07 3.02
N THR A 319 -5.81 -6.16 2.19
CA THR A 319 -5.52 -5.14 1.16
C THR A 319 -6.52 -5.19 0.01
N ILE A 320 -6.93 -6.39 -0.42
CA ILE A 320 -8.02 -6.60 -1.37
C ILE A 320 -9.32 -5.99 -0.83
N PHE A 321 -9.67 -6.24 0.43
CA PHE A 321 -10.81 -5.60 1.09
C PHE A 321 -10.69 -4.08 1.09
N SER A 322 -9.53 -3.54 1.48
CA SER A 322 -9.27 -2.09 1.57
C SER A 322 -9.40 -1.36 0.22
N LEU A 323 -8.98 -2.01 -0.87
CA LEU A 323 -9.16 -1.49 -2.23
C LEU A 323 -10.59 -1.68 -2.76
N ALA A 324 -11.32 -2.68 -2.26
CA ALA A 324 -12.69 -2.97 -2.67
C ALA A 324 -13.77 -2.13 -1.95
N TYR A 325 -13.56 -1.79 -0.67
CA TYR A 325 -14.56 -1.17 0.18
C TYR A 325 -14.61 0.37 -0.01
N PRO A 326 -15.80 1.02 -0.02
CA PRO A 326 -15.94 2.44 -0.33
C PRO A 326 -15.71 3.35 0.90
N TYR A 327 -14.59 3.18 1.60
CA TYR A 327 -14.16 4.05 2.70
C TYR A 327 -12.73 4.51 2.46
N GLY A 328 -12.44 5.80 2.66
CA GLY A 328 -11.10 6.37 2.60
C GLY A 328 -10.42 6.41 1.23
N THR A 329 -9.31 7.16 1.22
CA THR A 329 -8.27 7.17 0.18
C THR A 329 -7.24 6.11 0.56
N PRO A 330 -7.13 4.95 -0.14
CA PRO A 330 -6.25 3.86 0.26
C PRO A 330 -4.78 4.12 -0.14
N THR A 331 -3.87 3.90 0.82
CA THR A 331 -2.42 3.82 0.61
C THR A 331 -1.97 2.37 0.67
N ILE A 332 -1.21 1.94 -0.33
CA ILE A 332 -0.47 0.66 -0.33
C ILE A 332 0.98 0.95 0.07
N LEU A 333 1.50 0.21 1.05
CA LEU A 333 2.92 0.25 1.40
C LEU A 333 3.75 -0.56 0.40
N SER A 334 4.92 -0.03 0.02
CA SER A 334 5.94 -0.71 -0.75
C SER A 334 7.26 -0.70 0.01
N SER A 335 7.47 -1.73 0.83
CA SER A 335 8.58 -1.88 1.76
C SER A 335 9.62 -2.91 1.29
N TYR A 336 10.51 -3.29 2.21
CA TYR A 336 11.66 -4.17 2.05
C TYR A 336 11.80 -5.14 3.24
N GLN A 337 12.58 -6.20 3.06
CA GLN A 337 12.90 -7.20 4.08
C GLN A 337 13.70 -6.57 5.23
N PHE A 338 13.22 -6.74 6.45
CA PHE A 338 13.89 -6.34 7.69
C PHE A 338 13.89 -7.48 8.71
N SER A 339 14.85 -7.42 9.63
CA SER A 339 15.05 -8.35 10.74
C SER A 339 14.84 -7.69 12.12
N SER A 340 15.16 -6.40 12.22
CA SER A 340 14.89 -5.52 13.34
C SER A 340 13.85 -4.46 12.98
N THR A 341 13.24 -3.81 13.98
CA THR A 341 12.36 -2.65 13.78
C THR A 341 13.07 -1.50 13.09
N ASP A 342 14.39 -1.38 13.26
CA ASP A 342 15.16 -0.18 12.91
C ASP A 342 15.90 -0.31 11.58
N ASP A 343 15.91 -1.49 10.96
CA ASP A 343 16.67 -1.77 9.74
C ASP A 343 16.24 -0.83 8.60
N GLY A 344 17.19 -0.07 8.05
CA GLY A 344 17.00 0.76 6.87
C GLY A 344 17.09 -0.03 5.55
N ALA A 345 16.76 0.65 4.46
CA ALA A 345 16.57 0.03 3.16
C ALA A 345 17.81 -0.68 2.60
N PRO A 346 17.63 -1.84 1.94
CA PRO A 346 18.71 -2.56 1.30
C PRO A 346 19.26 -1.77 0.10
N ASN A 347 20.50 -2.10 -0.29
CA ASN A 347 21.20 -1.51 -1.43
C ASN A 347 21.28 0.04 -1.38
N ASN A 348 21.38 0.62 -0.18
CA ASN A 348 21.41 2.07 0.04
C ASN A 348 20.18 2.79 -0.56
N GLY A 349 18.99 2.18 -0.47
CA GLY A 349 17.77 2.73 -1.05
C GLY A 349 17.61 2.55 -2.56
N ALA A 350 18.57 1.92 -3.26
CA ALA A 350 18.41 1.58 -4.67
C ALA A 350 17.30 0.52 -4.86
N GLY A 351 16.10 1.00 -5.16
CA GLY A 351 14.90 0.20 -5.39
C GLY A 351 15.01 -0.70 -6.61
N THR A 352 14.82 -2.01 -6.44
CA THR A 352 14.87 -3.00 -7.53
C THR A 352 13.68 -3.97 -7.48
N CYS A 353 12.91 -4.03 -8.56
CA CYS A 353 11.85 -5.01 -8.77
C CYS A 353 12.10 -5.84 -10.05
N SER A 354 11.58 -7.07 -10.08
CA SER A 354 11.58 -7.92 -11.28
C SER A 354 10.20 -8.58 -11.45
N GLY A 355 9.61 -8.41 -12.64
CA GLY A 355 8.25 -8.88 -12.92
C GLY A 355 7.23 -8.32 -11.93
N ILE A 356 6.63 -9.22 -11.14
CA ILE A 356 5.56 -8.95 -10.16
C ILE A 356 6.04 -8.86 -8.70
N GLY A 357 7.35 -8.86 -8.45
CA GLY A 357 7.91 -8.85 -7.09
C GLY A 357 9.23 -8.06 -6.99
N GLY A 358 9.76 -7.97 -5.78
CA GLY A 358 11.03 -7.31 -5.52
C GLY A 358 12.24 -8.23 -5.64
N THR A 359 13.42 -7.63 -5.76
CA THR A 359 14.72 -8.30 -5.73
C THR A 359 15.65 -7.60 -4.74
N ASN A 360 16.76 -8.24 -4.36
CA ASN A 360 17.80 -7.65 -3.50
C ASN A 360 17.24 -7.09 -2.18
N GLY A 361 16.33 -7.80 -1.53
CA GLY A 361 15.70 -7.39 -0.27
C GLY A 361 14.42 -6.56 -0.41
N TRP A 362 14.08 -6.01 -1.57
CA TRP A 362 12.80 -5.31 -1.76
C TRP A 362 11.62 -6.28 -1.84
N TYR A 363 10.43 -5.89 -1.36
CA TYR A 363 9.19 -6.67 -1.57
C TYR A 363 8.43 -6.28 -2.84
N CYS A 364 8.49 -4.99 -3.21
CA CYS A 364 7.71 -4.40 -4.30
C CYS A 364 6.23 -4.78 -4.28
N GLN A 365 5.58 -4.63 -3.12
CA GLN A 365 4.15 -4.96 -2.91
C GLN A 365 3.22 -4.30 -3.95
N HIS A 366 3.57 -3.09 -4.41
CA HIS A 366 2.86 -2.39 -5.48
C HIS A 366 2.85 -3.14 -6.83
N ARG A 367 3.71 -4.15 -7.04
CA ARG A 367 3.73 -5.00 -8.24
C ARG A 367 2.97 -6.31 -8.12
N TRP A 368 2.53 -6.66 -6.91
CA TRP A 368 1.85 -7.94 -6.69
C TRP A 368 0.55 -7.98 -7.49
N VAL A 369 0.27 -9.11 -8.16
CA VAL A 369 -0.84 -9.24 -9.12
C VAL A 369 -2.17 -8.81 -8.50
N ALA A 370 -2.47 -9.31 -7.30
CA ALA A 370 -3.68 -8.95 -6.57
C ALA A 370 -3.78 -7.45 -6.25
N PHE A 371 -2.67 -6.78 -5.94
CA PHE A 371 -2.69 -5.35 -5.57
C PHE A 371 -2.88 -4.49 -6.83
N THR A 372 -2.14 -4.80 -7.89
CA THR A 372 -2.25 -4.13 -9.20
C THR A 372 -3.64 -4.32 -9.81
N GLY A 373 -4.18 -5.54 -9.76
CA GLY A 373 -5.53 -5.85 -10.22
C GLY A 373 -6.60 -5.13 -9.40
N MET A 374 -6.45 -5.08 -8.07
CA MET A 374 -7.38 -4.37 -7.20
C MET A 374 -7.26 -2.84 -7.27
N VAL A 375 -6.14 -2.29 -7.74
CA VAL A 375 -6.04 -0.88 -8.15
C VAL A 375 -6.87 -0.63 -9.40
N GLY A 376 -6.75 -1.49 -10.42
CA GLY A 376 -7.64 -1.48 -11.58
C GLY A 376 -9.12 -1.58 -11.20
N PHE A 377 -9.46 -2.46 -10.25
CA PHE A 377 -10.80 -2.57 -9.66
C PHE A 377 -11.25 -1.26 -9.00
N ARG A 378 -10.48 -0.73 -8.04
CA ARG A 378 -10.80 0.50 -7.28
C ARG A 378 -11.04 1.67 -8.23
N ASN A 379 -10.22 1.79 -9.26
CA ASN A 379 -10.34 2.83 -10.27
C ASN A 379 -11.61 2.69 -11.11
N ASN A 380 -11.95 1.47 -11.51
CA ASN A 380 -13.14 1.19 -12.32
C ASN A 380 -14.44 1.39 -11.53
N VAL A 381 -14.49 1.00 -10.25
CA VAL A 381 -15.71 1.12 -9.43
C VAL A 381 -15.88 2.50 -8.80
N GLY A 382 -14.80 3.26 -8.62
CA GLY A 382 -14.84 4.62 -8.09
C GLY A 382 -15.65 4.73 -6.79
N SER A 383 -16.70 5.55 -6.81
CA SER A 383 -17.60 5.85 -5.69
C SER A 383 -18.90 5.03 -5.65
N THR A 384 -19.06 3.97 -6.46
CA THR A 384 -20.31 3.18 -6.43
C THR A 384 -20.60 2.58 -5.05
N ALA A 385 -21.86 2.54 -4.65
CA ALA A 385 -22.27 1.97 -3.36
C ALA A 385 -21.99 0.47 -3.26
N LEU A 386 -21.92 -0.05 -2.03
CA LEU A 386 -21.96 -1.50 -1.77
C LEU A 386 -23.35 -2.05 -2.14
N THR A 387 -23.36 -3.21 -2.79
CA THR A 387 -24.57 -3.97 -3.14
C THR A 387 -24.35 -5.45 -2.84
N ASN A 388 -25.43 -6.24 -2.72
CA ASN A 388 -25.38 -7.70 -2.63
C ASN A 388 -24.39 -8.25 -1.58
N TRP A 389 -24.33 -7.63 -0.39
CA TRP A 389 -23.46 -8.11 0.69
C TRP A 389 -23.92 -9.48 1.17
N MET A 390 -22.99 -10.42 1.19
CA MET A 390 -23.19 -11.81 1.59
C MET A 390 -22.09 -12.20 2.58
N SER A 391 -22.46 -12.80 3.71
CA SER A 391 -21.50 -13.33 4.69
C SER A 391 -22.05 -14.60 5.35
N PRO A 392 -21.91 -15.78 4.71
CA PRO A 392 -22.54 -17.01 5.19
C PRO A 392 -21.85 -17.58 6.44
N GLN A 393 -20.61 -17.15 6.70
CA GLN A 393 -19.77 -17.55 7.83
C GLN A 393 -18.96 -16.34 8.30
N SER A 394 -18.38 -16.41 9.50
CA SER A 394 -17.53 -15.35 10.09
C SER A 394 -16.35 -14.94 9.18
N SER A 395 -15.78 -15.92 8.47
CA SER A 395 -14.54 -15.78 7.71
C SER A 395 -14.78 -15.66 6.20
N GLN A 396 -16.01 -15.43 5.74
CA GLN A 396 -16.39 -15.33 4.33
C GLN A 396 -17.26 -14.10 4.09
N ILE A 397 -16.86 -13.25 3.13
CA ILE A 397 -17.66 -12.10 2.67
C ILE A 397 -17.62 -12.00 1.15
N ALA A 398 -18.72 -11.56 0.55
CA ALA A 398 -18.77 -11.15 -0.84
C ALA A 398 -19.70 -9.94 -1.00
N PHE A 399 -19.41 -9.08 -1.96
CA PHE A 399 -20.21 -7.89 -2.25
C PHE A 399 -19.97 -7.34 -3.65
N GLY A 400 -21.01 -6.73 -4.21
CA GLY A 400 -20.95 -5.87 -5.37
C GLY A 400 -20.56 -4.43 -5.02
N ARG A 401 -20.03 -3.73 -6.02
CA ARG A 401 -19.78 -2.29 -6.04
C ARG A 401 -20.65 -1.69 -7.15
N GLY A 402 -21.96 -1.72 -6.91
CA GLY A 402 -22.98 -1.44 -7.93
C GLY A 402 -22.88 -2.41 -9.11
N SER A 403 -23.17 -1.92 -10.31
CA SER A 403 -23.00 -2.67 -11.58
C SER A 403 -21.58 -2.59 -12.17
N ALA A 404 -20.60 -2.06 -11.42
CA ALA A 404 -19.24 -1.84 -11.91
C ALA A 404 -18.25 -2.95 -11.53
N GLY A 405 -18.47 -3.66 -10.42
CA GLY A 405 -17.57 -4.74 -9.97
C GLY A 405 -18.14 -5.57 -8.83
N PHE A 406 -17.50 -6.70 -8.55
CA PHE A 406 -17.84 -7.64 -7.49
C PHE A 406 -16.56 -8.27 -6.90
N VAL A 407 -16.56 -8.52 -5.59
CA VAL A 407 -15.45 -9.16 -4.86
C VAL A 407 -16.00 -10.23 -3.92
N ALA A 408 -15.31 -11.36 -3.81
CA ALA A 408 -15.51 -12.35 -2.75
C ALA A 408 -14.18 -12.69 -2.08
N ILE A 409 -14.19 -12.79 -0.75
CA ILE A 409 -13.01 -13.01 0.11
C ILE A 409 -13.31 -14.18 1.04
N ASN A 410 -12.45 -15.18 1.02
CA ASN A 410 -12.52 -16.38 1.85
C ASN A 410 -11.29 -16.44 2.76
N ASN A 411 -11.44 -15.99 4.01
CA ASN A 411 -10.42 -16.12 5.05
C ASN A 411 -10.55 -17.44 5.84
N ALA A 412 -11.38 -18.39 5.39
CA ALA A 412 -11.47 -19.72 5.97
C ALA A 412 -10.40 -20.67 5.41
N ALA A 413 -10.11 -21.74 6.17
CA ALA A 413 -9.16 -22.80 5.78
C ALA A 413 -9.74 -23.84 4.78
N SER A 414 -10.99 -23.65 4.33
CA SER A 414 -11.67 -24.52 3.36
C SER A 414 -12.15 -23.72 2.15
N ASN A 415 -12.29 -24.39 1.00
CA ASN A 415 -12.77 -23.77 -0.23
C ASN A 415 -14.25 -23.36 -0.11
N TRP A 416 -14.58 -22.20 -0.66
CA TRP A 416 -15.95 -21.67 -0.71
C TRP A 416 -16.49 -21.70 -2.14
N THR A 417 -17.30 -22.71 -2.46
CA THR A 417 -18.01 -22.82 -3.75
C THR A 417 -19.46 -22.39 -3.59
N THR A 418 -19.88 -21.36 -4.32
CA THR A 418 -21.28 -20.90 -4.30
C THR A 418 -21.66 -20.11 -5.56
N SER A 419 -22.94 -19.74 -5.67
CA SER A 419 -23.45 -18.84 -6.70
C SER A 419 -23.66 -17.45 -6.11
N PHE A 420 -23.02 -16.44 -6.71
CA PHE A 420 -22.93 -15.08 -6.22
C PHE A 420 -23.88 -14.15 -6.98
N THR A 421 -24.92 -13.67 -6.31
CA THR A 421 -25.81 -12.63 -6.86
C THR A 421 -25.03 -11.34 -7.09
N THR A 422 -25.06 -10.81 -8.31
CA THR A 422 -24.31 -9.63 -8.73
C THR A 422 -25.17 -8.68 -9.55
N SER A 423 -24.81 -7.39 -9.53
CA SER A 423 -25.44 -6.36 -10.38
C SER A 423 -24.63 -6.09 -11.66
N LEU A 424 -23.56 -6.85 -11.91
CA LEU A 424 -22.85 -6.87 -13.19
C LEU A 424 -23.78 -7.35 -14.31
N ALA A 425 -23.65 -6.75 -15.49
CA ALA A 425 -24.35 -7.22 -16.69
C ALA A 425 -23.78 -8.55 -17.17
N ASP A 426 -24.59 -9.33 -17.88
CA ASP A 426 -24.19 -10.63 -18.45
C ASP A 426 -22.95 -10.52 -19.35
N GLY A 427 -22.09 -11.54 -19.30
CA GLY A 427 -20.83 -11.61 -20.04
C GLY A 427 -19.69 -12.23 -19.23
N SER A 428 -18.51 -12.35 -19.86
CA SER A 428 -17.32 -12.95 -19.25
C SER A 428 -16.33 -11.89 -18.74
N TYR A 429 -15.86 -12.10 -17.52
CA TYR A 429 -14.97 -11.21 -16.77
C TYR A 429 -13.75 -11.96 -16.26
N CYS A 430 -12.59 -11.30 -16.29
CA CYS A 430 -11.36 -11.84 -15.76
C CYS A 430 -11.25 -11.59 -14.25
N ASP A 431 -10.80 -12.61 -13.53
CA ASP A 431 -10.40 -12.44 -12.13
C ASP A 431 -9.11 -11.63 -12.06
N VAL A 432 -9.20 -10.43 -11.49
CA VAL A 432 -8.06 -9.51 -11.38
C VAL A 432 -7.15 -9.84 -10.19
N ILE A 433 -7.52 -10.80 -9.34
CA ILE A 433 -6.66 -11.25 -8.24
C ILE A 433 -5.66 -12.33 -8.72
N SER A 434 -6.10 -13.26 -9.57
CA SER A 434 -5.22 -14.28 -10.18
C SER A 434 -4.58 -13.89 -11.52
N GLY A 435 -4.98 -12.78 -12.15
CA GLY A 435 -4.39 -12.36 -13.43
C GLY A 435 -4.88 -11.01 -13.94
N LYS A 436 -4.80 -10.82 -15.26
CA LYS A 436 -5.28 -9.63 -15.97
C LYS A 436 -6.06 -9.99 -17.23
N SER A 437 -6.89 -9.07 -17.73
CA SER A 437 -7.38 -9.14 -19.10
C SER A 437 -6.26 -8.73 -20.07
N SER A 438 -6.15 -9.44 -21.18
CA SER A 438 -5.20 -9.20 -22.26
C SER A 438 -5.88 -9.52 -23.58
N SER A 439 -6.24 -8.50 -24.36
CA SER A 439 -6.91 -8.67 -25.67
C SER A 439 -8.19 -9.52 -25.64
N GLY A 440 -8.95 -9.49 -24.54
CA GLY A 440 -10.19 -10.25 -24.37
C GLY A 440 -10.02 -11.67 -23.84
N THR A 441 -8.81 -12.12 -23.52
CA THR A 441 -8.56 -13.35 -22.75
C THR A 441 -7.99 -13.03 -21.37
N CYS A 442 -8.25 -13.90 -20.41
CA CYS A 442 -7.74 -13.77 -19.04
C CYS A 442 -6.43 -14.54 -18.89
N THR A 443 -5.40 -13.91 -18.32
CA THR A 443 -4.14 -14.62 -17.97
C THR A 443 -4.28 -15.48 -16.72
N GLY A 444 -5.30 -15.20 -15.91
CA GLY A 444 -5.73 -16.00 -14.76
C GLY A 444 -7.13 -16.58 -14.99
N SER A 445 -7.89 -16.79 -13.92
CA SER A 445 -9.26 -17.31 -13.99
C SER A 445 -10.22 -16.34 -14.69
N GLY A 446 -11.34 -16.87 -15.18
CA GLY A 446 -12.44 -16.07 -15.73
C GLY A 446 -13.80 -16.60 -15.30
N PHE A 447 -14.76 -15.70 -15.13
CA PHE A 447 -16.13 -16.00 -14.69
C PHE A 447 -17.16 -15.41 -15.65
N THR A 448 -18.21 -16.18 -15.95
CA THR A 448 -19.34 -15.74 -16.76
C THR A 448 -20.49 -15.37 -15.84
N VAL A 449 -20.94 -14.12 -15.92
CA VAL A 449 -22.18 -13.63 -15.31
C VAL A 449 -23.33 -13.91 -16.29
N SER A 450 -24.42 -14.46 -15.77
CA SER A 450 -25.65 -14.73 -16.52
C SER A 450 -26.86 -14.60 -15.59
N GLY A 451 -27.88 -13.84 -15.99
CA GLY A 451 -29.09 -13.65 -15.19
C GLY A 451 -28.86 -13.01 -13.82
N GLY A 452 -27.83 -12.16 -13.69
CA GLY A 452 -27.47 -11.50 -12.42
C GLY A 452 -26.80 -12.42 -11.38
N SER A 453 -26.24 -13.56 -11.79
CA SER A 453 -25.42 -14.42 -10.93
C SER A 453 -24.19 -14.95 -11.66
N PHE A 454 -23.17 -15.38 -10.91
CA PHE A 454 -22.08 -16.22 -11.39
C PHE A 454 -21.68 -17.24 -10.32
N THR A 455 -21.26 -18.44 -10.73
CA THR A 455 -20.78 -19.48 -9.80
C THR A 455 -19.26 -19.51 -9.80
N ALA A 456 -18.64 -19.51 -8.62
CA ALA A 456 -17.21 -19.57 -8.45
C ALA A 456 -16.82 -20.39 -7.21
N THR A 457 -15.59 -20.91 -7.23
CA THR A 457 -14.91 -21.47 -6.05
C THR A 457 -13.82 -20.49 -5.63
N VAL A 458 -13.96 -19.92 -4.43
CA VAL A 458 -12.89 -19.13 -3.79
C VAL A 458 -12.06 -20.08 -2.92
N PRO A 459 -10.77 -20.32 -3.22
CA PRO A 459 -9.95 -21.21 -2.42
C PRO A 459 -9.83 -20.76 -0.96
N ALA A 460 -9.38 -21.66 -0.09
CA ALA A 460 -8.98 -21.30 1.27
C ALA A 460 -7.97 -20.14 1.26
N HIS A 461 -8.11 -19.19 2.19
CA HIS A 461 -7.24 -18.02 2.35
C HIS A 461 -7.00 -17.22 1.05
N SER A 462 -8.04 -17.10 0.23
CA SER A 462 -8.00 -16.50 -1.11
C SER A 462 -9.20 -15.59 -1.37
N ALA A 463 -9.19 -14.93 -2.53
CA ALA A 463 -10.25 -14.01 -2.96
C ALA A 463 -10.35 -14.00 -4.49
N VAL A 464 -11.50 -13.56 -5.00
CA VAL A 464 -11.75 -13.32 -6.44
C VAL A 464 -12.40 -11.96 -6.64
N ALA A 465 -12.05 -11.27 -7.72
CA ALA A 465 -12.60 -9.96 -8.04
C ALA A 465 -12.78 -9.78 -9.56
N ILE A 466 -13.97 -9.30 -9.96
CA ILE A 466 -14.34 -9.05 -11.36
C ILE A 466 -14.91 -7.66 -11.52
N HIS A 467 -14.61 -6.98 -12.63
CA HIS A 467 -15.12 -5.62 -12.88
C HIS A 467 -15.25 -5.30 -14.38
N THR A 468 -16.06 -4.27 -14.70
CA THR A 468 -16.46 -3.92 -16.07
C THR A 468 -15.31 -3.58 -17.03
N GLY A 469 -14.18 -3.10 -16.49
CA GLY A 469 -12.96 -2.80 -17.22
C GLY A 469 -12.02 -4.00 -17.48
N ALA A 470 -12.30 -5.17 -16.90
CA ALA A 470 -11.52 -6.39 -17.07
C ALA A 470 -12.37 -7.52 -17.67
N LYS A 471 -12.97 -7.29 -18.84
CA LYS A 471 -13.71 -8.33 -19.57
C LYS A 471 -12.78 -9.31 -20.27
N GLY A 472 -13.21 -10.56 -20.38
CA GLY A 472 -12.51 -11.59 -21.16
C GLY A 472 -12.91 -13.01 -20.80
N THR A 473 -12.48 -13.96 -21.63
CA THR A 473 -12.65 -15.40 -21.39
C THR A 473 -11.37 -15.99 -20.79
N GLY A 474 -11.51 -16.71 -19.67
CA GLY A 474 -10.41 -17.39 -18.99
C GLY A 474 -10.45 -18.91 -19.16
N SER A 475 -9.31 -19.56 -18.98
CA SER A 475 -9.15 -21.01 -19.06
C SER A 475 -9.64 -21.72 -17.78
N GLY A 476 -10.93 -21.59 -17.48
CA GLY A 476 -11.60 -22.13 -16.29
C GLY A 476 -11.80 -21.09 -15.16
N SER A 477 -12.76 -21.22 -14.26
CA SER A 477 -13.91 -22.15 -14.21
C SER A 477 -15.15 -21.38 -13.77
N GLY A 478 -16.03 -21.06 -14.73
CA GLY A 478 -17.32 -20.41 -14.50
C GLY A 478 -18.36 -21.06 -15.41
N GLY A 479 -19.32 -21.76 -14.82
CA GLY A 479 -20.19 -22.71 -15.53
C GLY A 479 -21.15 -22.07 -16.54
N GLY A 480 -20.93 -22.35 -17.83
CA GLY A 480 -21.93 -22.32 -18.89
C GLY A 480 -21.77 -23.60 -19.72
N GLY A 481 -22.82 -24.41 -19.84
CA GLY A 481 -22.68 -25.82 -20.23
C GLY A 481 -22.36 -26.05 -21.72
N GLY A 482 -21.45 -26.99 -22.00
CA GLY A 482 -21.27 -27.60 -23.33
C GLY A 482 -19.83 -27.92 -23.74
N GLY A 483 -19.30 -29.08 -23.36
CA GLY A 483 -18.21 -29.72 -24.11
C GLY A 483 -16.77 -29.68 -23.55
N GLY A 484 -16.54 -30.31 -22.40
CA GLY A 484 -15.34 -31.17 -22.18
C GLY A 484 -13.93 -30.56 -22.11
N SER A 485 -13.54 -30.03 -20.95
CA SER A 485 -12.16 -30.18 -20.40
C SER A 485 -12.18 -30.04 -18.87
N GLY A 486 -12.06 -31.16 -18.14
CA GLY A 486 -11.97 -31.14 -16.67
C GLY A 486 -10.54 -31.02 -16.18
N SER A 487 -10.34 -30.59 -14.92
CA SER A 487 -9.05 -30.69 -14.24
C SER A 487 -8.84 -32.09 -13.63
N VAL A 488 -7.59 -32.36 -13.30
CA VAL A 488 -7.08 -33.59 -12.68
C VAL A 488 -6.21 -33.16 -11.51
N GLU A 489 -6.37 -33.79 -10.35
CA GLU A 489 -5.48 -33.57 -9.21
C GLU A 489 -4.16 -34.30 -9.46
N VAL A 490 -3.09 -33.54 -9.68
CA VAL A 490 -1.74 -34.09 -9.91
C VAL A 490 -0.99 -34.07 -8.60
N SER A 491 -0.73 -35.25 -8.04
CA SER A 491 0.02 -35.41 -6.80
C SER A 491 1.50 -35.64 -7.11
N PHE A 492 2.33 -34.66 -6.79
CA PHE A 492 3.78 -34.79 -6.83
C PHE A 492 4.24 -35.51 -5.57
N ALA A 493 5.03 -36.57 -5.72
CA ALA A 493 5.57 -37.38 -4.63
C ALA A 493 7.08 -37.57 -4.81
N GLU A 494 7.87 -36.74 -4.14
CA GLU A 494 9.33 -36.67 -4.32
C GLU A 494 10.07 -37.28 -3.13
N THR A 495 10.95 -38.23 -3.40
CA THR A 495 11.79 -38.86 -2.36
C THR A 495 13.08 -38.07 -2.21
N ALA A 496 13.24 -37.36 -1.11
CA ALA A 496 14.39 -36.50 -0.84
C ALA A 496 14.73 -36.47 0.66
N THR A 497 16.00 -36.67 1.01
CA THR A 497 16.49 -36.45 2.37
C THR A 497 16.97 -35.01 2.53
N THR A 498 16.61 -34.38 3.65
CA THR A 498 16.96 -32.99 3.96
C THR A 498 17.59 -32.88 5.34
N THR A 499 18.28 -31.77 5.60
CA THR A 499 18.66 -31.38 6.96
C THR A 499 17.57 -30.53 7.63
N PHE A 500 17.69 -30.29 8.94
CA PHE A 500 16.67 -29.57 9.70
C PHE A 500 16.59 -28.10 9.28
N GLY A 501 15.40 -27.68 8.83
CA GLY A 501 15.12 -26.32 8.37
C GLY A 501 15.13 -26.15 6.84
N GLU A 502 15.59 -27.14 6.08
CA GLU A 502 15.41 -27.19 4.63
C GLU A 502 13.99 -27.67 4.27
N ASN A 503 13.47 -27.26 3.11
CA ASN A 503 12.15 -27.73 2.62
C ASN A 503 12.14 -27.95 1.10
N ILE A 504 11.39 -28.96 0.64
CA ILE A 504 11.23 -29.29 -0.80
C ILE A 504 10.01 -28.58 -1.39
N PHE A 505 10.16 -28.06 -2.61
CA PHE A 505 9.12 -27.38 -3.38
C PHE A 505 9.09 -27.88 -4.83
N VAL A 506 7.97 -27.74 -5.52
CA VAL A 506 7.84 -27.99 -6.97
C VAL A 506 7.63 -26.67 -7.73
N VAL A 507 8.27 -26.54 -8.89
CA VAL A 507 8.13 -25.41 -9.82
C VAL A 507 8.17 -25.91 -11.26
N GLY A 508 7.51 -25.22 -12.20
CA GLY A 508 7.39 -25.71 -13.58
C GLY A 508 6.85 -24.70 -14.58
N SER A 509 6.72 -25.15 -15.83
CA SER A 509 6.50 -24.33 -17.02
C SER A 509 5.08 -23.79 -17.21
N ILE A 510 4.18 -24.02 -16.26
CA ILE A 510 2.76 -23.63 -16.30
C ILE A 510 2.44 -22.76 -15.08
N SER A 511 1.36 -21.97 -15.17
CA SER A 511 0.96 -21.05 -14.09
C SER A 511 0.62 -21.78 -12.80
N GLN A 512 0.03 -22.97 -12.89
CA GLN A 512 -0.24 -23.86 -11.74
C GLN A 512 1.03 -24.30 -11.00
N LEU A 513 2.22 -24.18 -11.62
CA LEU A 513 3.52 -24.50 -11.03
C LEU A 513 4.46 -23.28 -11.02
N GLY A 514 3.91 -22.06 -11.07
CA GLY A 514 4.66 -20.82 -10.87
C GLY A 514 5.50 -20.34 -12.05
N ASN A 515 5.34 -20.87 -13.28
CA ASN A 515 6.06 -20.45 -14.49
C ASN A 515 7.60 -20.31 -14.30
N TRP A 516 8.23 -21.34 -13.73
CA TRP A 516 9.66 -21.39 -13.39
C TRP A 516 10.16 -20.38 -12.36
N ALA A 517 9.30 -19.63 -11.66
CA ALA A 517 9.72 -18.70 -10.61
C ALA A 517 9.82 -19.39 -9.22
N PRO A 518 11.02 -19.48 -8.59
CA PRO A 518 11.19 -20.11 -7.27
C PRO A 518 10.40 -19.44 -6.13
N ALA A 519 10.05 -18.16 -6.28
CA ALA A 519 9.19 -17.45 -5.34
C ALA A 519 7.74 -17.97 -5.36
N LEU A 520 7.30 -18.56 -6.48
CA LEU A 520 5.96 -19.13 -6.68
C LEU A 520 5.95 -20.67 -6.63
N SER A 521 7.05 -21.29 -6.20
CA SER A 521 7.16 -22.74 -6.05
C SER A 521 6.22 -23.25 -4.94
N ILE A 522 5.53 -24.36 -5.18
CA ILE A 522 4.58 -24.94 -4.23
C ILE A 522 5.34 -25.79 -3.22
N ALA A 523 5.16 -25.55 -1.92
CA ALA A 523 5.78 -26.34 -0.86
C ALA A 523 5.19 -27.76 -0.81
N LEU A 524 6.05 -28.76 -0.67
CA LEU A 524 5.64 -30.13 -0.40
C LEU A 524 5.61 -30.38 1.11
N SER A 525 4.68 -31.21 1.56
CA SER A 525 4.55 -31.66 2.94
C SER A 525 5.49 -32.82 3.24
N ALA A 526 6.15 -32.77 4.41
CA ALA A 526 7.01 -33.81 4.95
C ALA A 526 6.27 -34.94 5.70
N ASN A 527 4.93 -35.00 5.66
CA ASN A 527 4.15 -35.93 6.48
C ASN A 527 4.49 -37.42 6.25
N ASP A 528 5.03 -37.77 5.07
CA ASP A 528 5.46 -39.11 4.70
C ASP A 528 7.01 -39.22 4.54
N TYR A 529 7.79 -38.39 5.26
CA TYR A 529 9.24 -38.28 5.12
C TYR A 529 9.94 -39.66 5.12
N PRO A 530 10.86 -39.95 4.17
CA PRO A 530 11.52 -39.03 3.24
C PRO A 530 10.75 -38.74 1.93
N VAL A 531 9.46 -39.12 1.84
CA VAL A 531 8.61 -38.76 0.70
C VAL A 531 7.88 -37.45 1.00
N TRP A 532 8.13 -36.46 0.16
CA TRP A 532 7.52 -35.15 0.17
C TRP A 532 6.33 -35.13 -0.79
N LYS A 533 5.20 -34.54 -0.39
CA LYS A 533 3.98 -34.53 -1.24
C LYS A 533 3.29 -33.17 -1.36
N ALA A 534 2.85 -32.84 -2.58
CA ALA A 534 1.94 -31.74 -2.86
C ALA A 534 0.96 -32.16 -3.96
N THR A 535 -0.27 -31.65 -3.92
CA THR A 535 -1.29 -31.93 -4.94
C THR A 535 -1.72 -30.62 -5.58
N VAL A 536 -1.78 -30.60 -6.91
CA VAL A 536 -2.07 -29.42 -7.72
C VAL A 536 -3.12 -29.78 -8.77
N SER A 537 -4.21 -29.01 -8.86
CA SER A 537 -5.21 -29.19 -9.92
C SER A 537 -4.67 -28.64 -11.24
N ILE A 538 -4.47 -29.52 -12.24
CA ILE A 538 -3.95 -29.15 -13.56
C ILE A 538 -4.98 -29.59 -14.63
N PRO A 539 -5.25 -28.80 -15.70
CA PRO A 539 -6.22 -29.19 -16.72
C PRO A 539 -5.82 -30.49 -17.44
N ALA A 540 -6.78 -31.37 -17.70
CA ALA A 540 -6.55 -32.62 -18.45
C ALA A 540 -5.96 -32.34 -19.85
N GLY A 541 -5.02 -33.19 -20.28
CA GLY A 541 -4.31 -33.03 -21.55
C GLY A 541 -3.18 -31.99 -21.53
N THR A 542 -2.95 -31.27 -20.41
CA THR A 542 -1.83 -30.33 -20.29
C THR A 542 -0.50 -31.08 -20.26
N THR A 543 0.37 -30.84 -21.24
CA THR A 543 1.79 -31.23 -21.15
C THR A 543 2.59 -30.09 -20.53
N PHE A 544 3.38 -30.38 -19.50
CA PHE A 544 4.18 -29.39 -18.77
C PHE A 544 5.54 -29.96 -18.39
N GLN A 545 6.49 -29.05 -18.15
CA GLN A 545 7.78 -29.37 -17.55
C GLN A 545 7.85 -28.89 -16.10
N TYR A 546 8.63 -29.56 -15.26
CA TYR A 546 8.82 -29.21 -13.86
C TYR A 546 10.19 -29.64 -13.33
N LYS A 547 10.57 -29.09 -12.17
CA LYS A 547 11.64 -29.55 -11.30
C LYS A 547 11.22 -29.42 -9.85
N PHE A 548 11.84 -30.20 -8.99
CA PHE A 548 11.89 -29.90 -7.56
C PHE A 548 13.02 -28.90 -7.27
N ILE A 549 12.82 -28.11 -6.23
CA ILE A 549 13.83 -27.22 -5.66
C ILE A 549 13.83 -27.41 -4.14
N ARG A 550 15.01 -27.32 -3.54
CA ARG A 550 15.19 -27.29 -2.10
C ARG A 550 15.55 -25.87 -1.70
N LYS A 551 14.86 -25.31 -0.72
CA LYS A 551 15.23 -24.04 -0.11
C LYS A 551 15.98 -24.36 1.17
N GLU A 552 17.23 -23.93 1.22
CA GLU A 552 18.13 -24.18 2.34
C GLU A 552 17.93 -23.15 3.45
N THR A 553 18.48 -23.40 4.63
CA THR A 553 18.35 -22.51 5.80
C THR A 553 19.05 -21.16 5.65
N ASP A 554 20.00 -21.03 4.72
CA ASP A 554 20.64 -19.77 4.33
C ASP A 554 19.86 -18.97 3.27
N GLY A 555 18.70 -19.47 2.84
CA GLY A 555 17.85 -18.86 1.82
C GLY A 555 18.26 -19.19 0.38
N SER A 556 19.32 -19.98 0.16
CA SER A 556 19.70 -20.44 -1.17
C SER A 556 18.69 -21.45 -1.74
N VAL A 557 18.65 -21.55 -3.07
CA VAL A 557 17.72 -22.43 -3.80
C VAL A 557 18.52 -23.42 -4.64
N VAL A 558 18.56 -24.66 -4.19
CA VAL A 558 19.17 -25.77 -4.93
C VAL A 558 18.12 -26.38 -5.85
N TRP A 559 18.43 -26.47 -7.14
CA TRP A 559 17.58 -27.09 -8.14
C TRP A 559 18.01 -28.53 -8.40
N GLU A 560 17.07 -29.39 -8.78
CA GLU A 560 17.41 -30.67 -9.41
C GLU A 560 18.29 -30.50 -10.66
N SER A 561 19.10 -31.52 -10.93
CA SER A 561 19.88 -31.61 -12.17
C SER A 561 19.02 -31.64 -13.45
N ASP A 562 19.63 -31.27 -14.58
CA ASP A 562 19.01 -31.31 -15.91
C ASP A 562 18.98 -32.73 -16.50
N PRO A 563 18.06 -33.02 -17.44
CA PRO A 563 17.08 -32.12 -18.07
C PRO A 563 15.81 -31.92 -17.22
N ASN A 564 14.97 -30.92 -17.50
CA ASN A 564 13.66 -30.76 -16.85
C ASN A 564 12.82 -32.06 -16.87
N ARG A 565 12.10 -32.36 -15.77
CA ARG A 565 11.09 -33.42 -15.78
C ARG A 565 9.92 -32.98 -16.66
N GLN A 566 9.24 -33.92 -17.30
CA GLN A 566 8.07 -33.65 -18.14
C GLN A 566 6.93 -34.61 -17.78
N ALA A 567 5.70 -34.10 -17.77
CA ALA A 567 4.50 -34.90 -17.61
C ALA A 567 3.37 -34.38 -18.51
N THR A 568 2.44 -35.27 -18.84
CA THR A 568 1.16 -34.91 -19.46
C THR A 568 0.04 -35.36 -18.55
N VAL A 569 -0.91 -34.48 -18.31
CA VAL A 569 -2.08 -34.76 -17.49
C VAL A 569 -3.04 -35.69 -18.24
N THR A 570 -3.47 -36.78 -17.60
CA THR A 570 -4.41 -37.75 -18.17
C THR A 570 -5.84 -37.22 -18.23
N SER A 571 -6.81 -38.08 -18.59
CA SER A 571 -8.22 -37.72 -18.73
C SER A 571 -8.86 -37.26 -17.41
N PRO A 572 -9.90 -36.37 -17.45
CA PRO A 572 -10.56 -35.85 -16.25
C PRO A 572 -11.10 -36.92 -15.29
N GLY A 573 -11.17 -36.59 -14.00
CA GLY A 573 -11.89 -37.38 -13.00
C GLY A 573 -11.08 -38.43 -12.25
N THR A 574 -9.75 -38.41 -12.34
CA THR A 574 -8.84 -39.24 -11.54
C THR A 574 -7.78 -38.38 -10.84
N THR A 575 -7.06 -38.95 -9.88
CA THR A 575 -5.82 -38.37 -9.33
C THR A 575 -4.64 -38.99 -10.07
N GLN A 576 -3.71 -38.17 -10.56
CA GLN A 576 -2.48 -38.64 -11.21
C GLN A 576 -1.28 -38.41 -10.29
N THR A 577 -0.64 -39.49 -9.82
CA THR A 577 0.56 -39.39 -8.99
C THR A 577 1.82 -39.40 -9.87
N LEU A 578 2.68 -38.41 -9.68
CA LEU A 578 4.01 -38.30 -10.26
C LEU A 578 5.03 -38.59 -9.17
N THR A 579 5.51 -39.83 -9.11
CA THR A 579 6.50 -40.28 -8.12
C THR A 579 7.92 -40.17 -8.66
N SER A 580 8.84 -39.64 -7.86
CA SER A 580 10.25 -39.50 -8.21
C SER A 580 11.18 -39.52 -6.99
N THR A 581 12.48 -39.45 -7.27
CA THR A 581 13.58 -39.34 -6.32
C THR A 581 14.51 -38.23 -6.79
N TRP A 582 15.08 -37.48 -5.84
CA TRP A 582 15.95 -36.33 -6.08
C TRP A 582 17.19 -36.68 -6.91
N ARG A 583 17.66 -35.72 -7.72
CA ARG A 583 18.72 -35.90 -8.74
C ARG A 583 19.55 -34.63 -8.98
#